data_AF-A0A4V3ML44-F1
#
_entry.id   AF-A0A4V3ML44-F1
#
_cell.length_a   1.000
_cell.length_b   1.000
_cell.length_c   1.000
_cell.angle_alpha   90.00
_cell.angle_beta   90.00
_cell.angle_gamma   90.00
#
_symmetry.space_group_name_H-M   'P 1'
#
loop_
_entity.id
_entity.type
_entity.pdbx_description
1 polymer ?
#
loop_
_entity_poly.entity_id
_entity_poly.type
_entity_poly.pdbx_seq_one_letter_code
_entity_poly.pdbx_strand_id
1 'polypeptide(L)'
;MVDDGSAFTAGLTGVKLAFETIRVAFGILKDTKEALPADKAKAVAAALEKSEEQFAIARAEIAKALGYELCKCKFPPVPMVTVGMLTRGGKPGPVYECSECGFNTGFPYLFTRTADIKKIQE
;
A
#
# COMPACT_ATOMS: atom_id res chain seq x y z
N MET A 1 -13.47 -16.18 -24.74
CA MET A 1 -13.84 -15.28 -23.63
C MET A 1 -13.64 -16.08 -22.36
N VAL A 2 -12.53 -15.83 -21.65
CA VAL A 2 -12.22 -16.51 -20.38
C VAL A 2 -12.64 -15.55 -19.27
N ASP A 3 -13.48 -16.05 -18.37
CA ASP A 3 -14.01 -15.34 -17.20
C ASP A 3 -12.93 -15.17 -16.12
N ASP A 4 -12.08 -14.14 -16.25
CA ASP A 4 -11.00 -13.87 -15.28
C ASP A 4 -11.50 -13.28 -13.93
N GLY A 5 -12.76 -12.84 -13.85
CA GLY A 5 -13.33 -12.22 -12.64
C GLY A 5 -13.78 -13.20 -11.55
N SER A 6 -14.25 -14.39 -11.92
CA SER A 6 -14.76 -15.40 -10.97
C SER A 6 -13.63 -16.20 -10.31
N ALA A 7 -12.55 -16.48 -11.05
CA ALA A 7 -11.35 -17.15 -10.53
C ALA A 7 -10.58 -16.26 -9.54
N PHE A 8 -10.49 -14.95 -9.80
CA PHE A 8 -9.84 -14.01 -8.91
C PHE A 8 -10.62 -13.82 -7.59
N THR A 9 -11.96 -13.72 -7.66
CA THR A 9 -12.80 -13.60 -6.46
C THR A 9 -12.78 -14.87 -5.61
N ALA A 10 -12.85 -16.05 -6.23
CA ALA A 10 -12.70 -17.33 -5.54
C ALA A 10 -11.30 -17.50 -4.91
N GLY A 11 -10.24 -17.12 -5.65
CA GLY A 11 -8.86 -17.13 -5.16
C GLY A 11 -8.66 -16.18 -3.98
N LEU A 12 -9.25 -14.98 -4.03
CA LEU A 12 -9.18 -14.00 -2.95
C LEU A 12 -9.88 -14.49 -1.68
N THR A 13 -11.04 -15.16 -1.81
CA THR A 13 -11.73 -15.76 -0.66
C THR A 13 -10.92 -16.89 -0.04
N GLY A 14 -10.29 -17.74 -0.84
CA GLY A 14 -9.42 -18.82 -0.34
C GLY A 14 -8.19 -18.29 0.39
N VAL A 15 -7.55 -17.25 -0.15
CA VAL A 15 -6.39 -16.60 0.47
C VAL A 15 -6.79 -15.87 1.77
N LYS A 16 -7.94 -15.19 1.81
CA LYS A 16 -8.44 -14.57 3.05
C LYS A 16 -8.66 -15.60 4.15
N LEU A 17 -9.27 -16.74 3.83
CA LEU A 17 -9.50 -17.82 4.80
C LEU A 17 -8.19 -18.44 5.31
N ALA A 18 -7.23 -18.66 4.41
CA ALA A 18 -5.90 -19.14 4.77
C ALA A 18 -5.15 -18.11 5.64
N PHE A 19 -5.27 -16.82 5.34
CA PHE A 19 -4.63 -15.77 6.13
C PHE A 19 -5.28 -15.61 7.51
N GLU A 20 -6.61 -15.68 7.62
CA GLU A 20 -7.32 -15.64 8.90
C GLU A 20 -6.95 -16.83 9.79
N THR A 21 -6.91 -18.05 9.23
CA THR A 21 -6.51 -19.24 9.99
C THR A 21 -5.07 -19.17 10.47
N ILE A 22 -4.15 -18.69 9.64
CA ILE A 22 -2.75 -18.43 10.04
C ILE A 22 -2.71 -17.35 11.12
N ARG A 23 -3.45 -16.25 10.99
CA ARG A 23 -3.45 -15.15 11.96
C ARG A 23 -4.01 -15.57 13.31
N VAL A 24 -5.08 -16.37 13.32
CA VAL A 24 -5.64 -16.99 14.54
C VAL A 24 -4.62 -17.93 15.17
N ALA A 25 -3.97 -18.79 14.37
CA ALA A 25 -2.92 -19.68 14.86
C ALA A 25 -1.73 -18.90 15.45
N PHE A 26 -1.29 -17.82 14.80
CA PHE A 26 -0.23 -16.94 15.30
C PHE A 26 -0.65 -16.12 16.52
N GLY A 27 -1.92 -15.71 16.63
CA GLY A 27 -2.48 -15.06 17.82
C GLY A 27 -2.41 -15.99 19.03
N ILE A 28 -2.88 -17.23 18.86
CA ILE A 28 -2.81 -18.29 19.88
C ILE A 28 -1.34 -18.60 20.25
N LEU A 29 -0.42 -18.64 19.27
CA LEU A 29 1.03 -18.80 19.52
C LEU A 29 1.67 -17.61 20.25
N LYS A 30 1.22 -16.38 19.99
CA LYS A 30 1.69 -15.17 20.70
C LYS A 30 1.14 -15.08 22.12
N ASP A 31 -0.05 -15.60 22.37
CA ASP A 31 -0.60 -15.71 23.72
C ASP A 31 0.11 -16.83 24.51
N THR A 32 0.71 -17.81 23.82
CA THR A 32 1.62 -18.84 24.38
C THR A 32 3.10 -18.49 24.18
N LYS A 33 3.48 -17.22 24.34
CA LYS A 33 4.89 -16.74 24.28
C LYS A 33 5.87 -17.50 25.18
N GLU A 34 5.40 -18.23 26.18
CA GLU A 34 6.23 -19.11 27.03
C GLU A 34 6.63 -20.43 26.35
N ALA A 35 6.00 -20.82 25.24
CA ALA A 35 6.24 -22.10 24.56
C ALA A 35 7.03 -22.00 23.24
N LEU A 36 7.38 -20.79 22.79
CA LEU A 36 8.08 -20.61 21.52
C LEU A 36 9.59 -20.44 21.73
N PRO A 37 10.45 -21.38 21.26
CA PRO A 37 11.89 -21.24 21.40
C PRO A 37 12.39 -20.00 20.64
N ALA A 38 13.32 -19.25 21.25
CA ALA A 38 13.82 -17.96 20.77
C ALA A 38 14.34 -17.99 19.32
N ASP A 39 14.79 -19.15 18.83
CA ASP A 39 15.26 -19.35 17.46
C ASP A 39 14.13 -19.25 16.42
N LYS A 40 12.89 -19.63 16.78
CA LYS A 40 11.72 -19.50 15.91
C LYS A 40 11.20 -18.07 15.85
N ALA A 41 11.32 -17.30 16.93
CA ALA A 41 10.90 -15.90 16.96
C ALA A 41 11.71 -15.04 15.96
N LYS A 42 13.02 -15.29 15.86
CA LYS A 42 13.89 -14.61 14.87
C LYS A 42 13.56 -14.99 13.43
N ALA A 43 13.27 -16.27 13.17
CA ALA A 43 12.86 -16.72 11.85
C ALA A 43 11.51 -16.12 11.42
N VAL A 44 10.55 -16.01 12.34
CA VAL A 44 9.25 -15.36 12.10
C VAL A 44 9.42 -13.86 11.85
N ALA A 45 10.26 -13.17 12.61
CA ALA A 45 10.54 -11.75 12.38
C ALA A 45 11.15 -11.49 10.99
N ALA A 46 12.16 -12.28 10.60
CA ALA A 46 12.76 -12.18 9.27
C ALA A 46 11.77 -12.51 8.14
N ALA A 47 10.85 -13.45 8.36
CA ALA A 47 9.78 -13.76 7.40
C ALA A 47 8.74 -12.62 7.28
N LEU A 48 8.43 -11.95 8.40
CA LEU A 48 7.54 -10.79 8.42
C LEU A 48 8.16 -9.60 7.67
N GLU A 49 9.43 -9.28 7.92
CA GLU A 49 10.13 -8.19 7.21
C GLU A 49 10.12 -8.43 5.69
N LYS A 50 10.46 -9.64 5.24
CA LYS A 50 10.39 -10.01 3.82
C LYS A 50 8.96 -9.92 3.26
N SER A 51 7.97 -10.27 4.06
CA SER A 51 6.57 -10.17 3.66
C SER A 51 6.16 -8.70 3.50
N GLU A 52 6.57 -7.82 4.42
CA GLU A 52 6.28 -6.38 4.35
C GLU A 52 6.91 -5.72 3.12
N GLU A 53 8.15 -6.08 2.77
CA GLU A 53 8.80 -5.62 1.55
C GLU A 53 8.03 -6.07 0.30
N GLN A 54 7.62 -7.34 0.24
CA GLN A 54 6.83 -7.86 -0.87
C GLN A 54 5.45 -7.23 -0.94
N PHE A 55 4.81 -6.97 0.19
CA PHE A 55 3.53 -6.25 0.25
C PHE A 55 3.67 -4.82 -0.25
N ALA A 56 4.77 -4.13 0.08
CA ALA A 56 5.01 -2.78 -0.40
C ALA A 56 5.20 -2.74 -1.93
N ILE A 57 5.89 -3.73 -2.51
CA ILE A 57 6.01 -3.90 -3.97
C ILE A 57 4.64 -4.19 -4.59
N ALA A 58 3.89 -5.15 -4.04
CA ALA A 58 2.57 -5.50 -4.54
C ALA A 58 1.60 -4.31 -4.50
N ARG A 59 1.65 -3.49 -3.44
CA ARG A 59 0.87 -2.24 -3.35
C ARG A 59 1.23 -1.27 -4.47
N ALA A 60 2.51 -1.11 -4.77
CA ALA A 60 2.95 -0.27 -5.89
C ALA A 60 2.44 -0.78 -7.24
N GLU A 61 2.48 -2.10 -7.47
CA GLU A 61 1.99 -2.71 -8.70
C GLU A 61 0.47 -2.55 -8.85
N ILE A 62 -0.29 -2.79 -7.77
CA ILE A 62 -1.75 -2.59 -7.76
C ILE A 62 -2.07 -1.11 -8.01
N ALA A 63 -1.40 -0.19 -7.33
CA ALA A 63 -1.60 1.24 -7.53
C ALA A 63 -1.33 1.66 -8.98
N LYS A 64 -0.24 1.15 -9.57
CA LYS A 64 0.08 1.38 -10.99
C LYS A 64 -1.00 0.82 -11.92
N ALA A 65 -1.51 -0.38 -11.65
CA ALA A 65 -2.58 -1.00 -12.44
C ALA A 65 -3.89 -0.21 -12.36
N LEU A 66 -4.17 0.41 -11.21
CA LEU A 66 -5.31 1.30 -11.00
C LEU A 66 -5.09 2.73 -11.55
N GLY A 67 -3.92 3.02 -12.13
CA GLY A 67 -3.61 4.32 -12.74
C GLY A 67 -3.18 5.40 -11.75
N TYR A 68 -2.79 5.04 -10.52
CA TYR A 68 -2.22 5.99 -9.57
C TYR A 68 -0.79 6.35 -9.97
N GLU A 69 -0.44 7.62 -9.79
CA GLU A 69 0.95 8.08 -9.85
C GLU A 69 1.73 7.58 -8.64
N LEU A 70 2.99 7.20 -8.87
CA LEU A 70 3.87 6.64 -7.86
C LEU A 70 5.02 7.60 -7.53
N CYS A 71 5.32 7.77 -6.24
CA CYS A 71 6.48 8.54 -5.80
C CYS A 71 7.77 7.81 -6.16
N LYS A 72 8.72 8.55 -6.74
CA LYS A 72 10.07 8.05 -7.10
C LYS A 72 11.13 8.34 -6.03
N CYS A 73 10.69 8.80 -4.86
CA CYS A 73 11.52 9.26 -3.76
C CYS A 73 12.27 8.13 -3.05
N LYS A 74 11.64 6.95 -2.94
CA LYS A 74 12.22 5.76 -2.31
C LYS A 74 11.69 4.49 -2.98
N PHE A 75 12.40 3.38 -2.78
CA PHE A 75 11.93 2.05 -3.16
C PHE A 75 11.56 1.26 -1.90
N PRO A 76 10.42 0.54 -1.86
CA PRO A 76 9.36 0.47 -2.87
C PRO A 76 8.58 1.79 -3.01
N PRO A 77 8.10 2.12 -4.23
CA PRO A 77 7.45 3.41 -4.47
C PRO A 77 6.04 3.44 -3.87
N VAL A 78 5.64 4.59 -3.34
CA VAL A 78 4.35 4.78 -2.68
C VAL A 78 3.34 5.48 -3.59
N PRO A 79 2.05 5.11 -3.56
CA PRO A 79 1.02 5.81 -4.33
C PRO A 79 0.87 7.26 -3.85
N MET A 80 0.81 8.18 -4.79
CA MET A 80 0.57 9.59 -4.53
C MET A 80 -0.94 9.88 -4.45
N VAL A 81 -1.31 10.86 -3.63
CA VAL A 81 -2.70 11.26 -3.41
C VAL A 81 -3.00 12.50 -4.24
N THR A 82 -4.21 12.61 -4.79
CA THR A 82 -4.64 13.82 -5.47
C THR A 82 -4.93 14.92 -4.44
N VAL A 83 -4.20 16.02 -4.51
CA VAL A 83 -4.32 17.15 -3.57
C VAL A 83 -4.95 18.39 -4.18
N GLY A 84 -5.12 18.44 -5.51
CA GLY A 84 -5.74 19.58 -6.18
C GLY A 84 -5.77 19.41 -7.69
N MET A 85 -6.12 20.49 -8.38
CA MET A 85 -6.15 20.59 -9.84
C MET A 85 -5.35 21.80 -10.29
N LEU A 86 -4.55 21.64 -11.34
CA LEU A 86 -3.86 22.76 -11.99
C LEU A 86 -4.90 23.73 -12.55
N THR A 87 -4.87 24.97 -12.06
CA THR A 87 -5.80 26.03 -12.44
C THR A 87 -5.18 27.04 -13.40
N ARG A 88 -3.84 27.08 -13.50
CA ARG A 88 -3.10 28.04 -14.33
C ARG A 88 -1.81 27.42 -14.91
N GLY A 89 -1.41 27.85 -16.11
CA GLY A 89 -0.06 27.63 -16.62
C GLY A 89 0.22 26.29 -17.32
N GLY A 90 -0.74 25.71 -18.04
CA GLY A 90 -0.51 24.49 -18.83
C GLY A 90 -1.79 23.72 -19.16
N LYS A 91 -1.66 22.42 -19.49
CA LYS A 91 -2.81 21.51 -19.60
C LYS A 91 -3.43 21.32 -18.22
N PRO A 92 -4.75 21.52 -18.05
CA PRO A 92 -5.41 21.26 -16.78
C PRO A 92 -5.28 19.78 -16.43
N GLY A 93 -4.99 19.48 -15.16
CA GLY A 93 -4.80 18.12 -14.70
C GLY A 93 -4.67 18.03 -13.17
N PRO A 94 -4.85 16.83 -12.61
CA PRO A 94 -4.70 16.60 -11.19
C PRO A 94 -3.26 16.82 -10.74
N VAL A 95 -3.12 17.42 -9.56
CA VAL A 95 -1.85 17.50 -8.84
C VAL A 95 -1.81 16.38 -7.81
N TYR A 96 -0.77 15.56 -7.90
CA TYR A 96 -0.52 14.46 -7.00
C TYR A 96 0.57 14.84 -6.02
N GLU A 97 0.46 14.39 -4.78
CA GLU A 97 1.47 14.62 -3.75
C GLU A 97 1.74 13.35 -2.96
N CYS A 98 3.02 13.13 -2.64
CA CYS A 98 3.46 12.02 -1.83
C CYS A 98 3.23 12.30 -0.35
N SER A 99 2.59 11.36 0.35
CA SER A 99 2.29 11.49 1.79
C SER A 99 3.53 11.43 2.69
N GLU A 100 4.63 10.85 2.20
CA GLU A 100 5.83 10.64 3.00
C GLU A 100 6.88 11.73 2.82
N CYS A 101 7.13 12.17 1.57
CA CYS A 101 8.16 13.16 1.28
C CYS A 101 7.62 14.55 0.92
N GLY A 102 6.30 14.70 0.74
CA GLY A 102 5.67 15.99 0.40
C GLY A 102 5.95 16.48 -1.03
N PHE A 103 6.65 15.70 -1.86
CA PHE A 103 6.83 16.03 -3.27
C PHE A 103 5.47 16.05 -3.97
N ASN A 104 5.19 17.11 -4.71
CA ASN A 104 3.99 17.22 -5.53
C ASN A 104 4.33 17.49 -7.00
N THR A 105 3.42 17.10 -7.90
CA THR A 105 3.58 17.27 -9.36
C THR A 105 3.23 18.67 -9.86
N GLY A 106 2.77 19.56 -8.97
CA GLY A 106 2.40 20.94 -9.29
C GLY A 106 3.56 21.90 -9.05
N PHE A 107 3.55 23.04 -9.74
CA PHE A 107 4.42 24.16 -9.36
C PHE A 107 3.74 25.01 -8.28
N PRO A 108 4.52 25.71 -7.44
CA PRO A 108 3.99 26.66 -6.46
C PRO A 108 2.99 27.64 -7.12
N TYR A 109 1.84 27.85 -6.48
CA TYR A 109 0.78 28.76 -6.92
C TYR A 109 0.07 28.42 -8.24
N LEU A 110 0.37 27.28 -8.90
CA LEU A 110 -0.31 26.86 -10.14
C LEU A 110 -1.56 26.00 -9.93
N PHE A 111 -1.82 25.57 -8.70
CA PHE A 111 -2.99 24.78 -8.35
C PHE A 111 -3.61 25.25 -7.06
N THR A 112 -4.91 25.01 -6.91
CA THR A 112 -5.62 25.18 -5.65
C THR A 112 -5.70 23.82 -4.96
N ARG A 113 -5.26 23.75 -3.71
CA ARG A 113 -5.33 22.52 -2.91
C ARG A 113 -6.77 22.28 -2.47
N THR A 114 -7.30 21.10 -2.76
CA THR A 114 -8.66 20.67 -2.38
C THR A 114 -8.65 19.66 -1.24
N ALA A 115 -7.51 19.03 -0.96
CA ALA A 115 -7.38 18.05 0.11
C ALA A 115 -6.03 18.19 0.83
N ASP A 116 -6.06 18.11 2.16
CA ASP A 116 -4.86 18.07 2.99
C ASP A 116 -4.50 16.62 3.30
N ILE A 117 -3.28 16.21 2.93
CA ILE A 117 -2.79 14.84 3.16
C ILE A 117 -2.97 14.40 4.61
N LYS A 118 -2.75 15.30 5.57
CA LYS A 118 -2.90 15.00 7.00
C LYS A 118 -4.30 14.53 7.39
N LYS A 119 -5.34 14.96 6.67
CA LYS A 119 -6.75 14.60 6.94
C LYS A 119 -7.22 13.35 6.19
N ILE A 120 -6.42 12.82 5.26
CA ILE A 120 -6.79 11.67 4.40
C ILE A 120 -6.26 10.35 5.00
N GLN A 121 -5.32 10.44 5.94
CA GLN A 121 -4.65 9.28 6.57
C GLN A 121 -5.21 8.95 7.98
N GLU A 122 -6.21 9.71 8.45
CA GLU A 122 -7.01 9.43 9.65
C GLU A 122 -8.25 8.62 9.28
#